data_AF-A0A7J6UXP1-F1
#
_entry.id   AF-A0A7J6UXP1-F1
#
_cell.length_a   1.000
_cell.length_b   1.000
_cell.length_c   1.000
_cell.angle_alpha   90.00
_cell.angle_beta   90.00
_cell.angle_gamma   90.00
#
_symmetry.space_group_name_H-M   'P 1'
#
loop_
_entity.id
_entity.type
_entity.pdbx_description
1 polymer ?
#
loop_
_entity_poly.entity_id
_entity_poly.type
_entity_poly.pdbx_seq_one_letter_code
_entity_poly.pdbx_strand_id
1 'polypeptide(L)'
;LANNLDEQLAKLRCRVNYHGLRFTKPIRKLGQELGMKTRKMSNRFIAIHLRFEPDMLAFSGCYYGGGDKERNQLAEIRKRWETLP
;
A
#
# COMPACT_ATOMS: atom_id res chain seq x y z
N LEU A 1 -5.30 -13.02 -18.23
CA LEU A 1 -6.40 -13.42 -17.32
C LEU A 1 -7.38 -12.25 -17.20
N ALA A 2 -8.68 -12.54 -17.06
CA ALA A 2 -9.80 -11.62 -17.32
C ALA A 2 -9.72 -10.26 -16.58
N ASN A 3 -9.33 -9.21 -17.30
CA ASN A 3 -9.40 -7.83 -16.80
C ASN A 3 -10.73 -7.14 -17.13
N ASN A 4 -11.53 -7.72 -18.03
CA ASN A 4 -12.91 -7.30 -18.32
C ASN A 4 -13.90 -8.22 -17.61
N LEU A 5 -14.03 -8.06 -16.29
CA LEU A 5 -15.07 -8.72 -15.50
C LEU A 5 -16.12 -7.69 -15.10
N ASP A 6 -17.36 -8.13 -14.99
CA ASP A 6 -18.41 -7.34 -14.32
C ASP A 6 -17.96 -6.93 -12.90
N GLU A 7 -18.41 -5.78 -12.43
CA GLU A 7 -17.99 -5.19 -11.16
C GLU A 7 -18.22 -6.15 -9.97
N GLN A 8 -19.34 -6.87 -9.96
CA GLN A 8 -19.65 -7.82 -8.89
C GLN A 8 -18.67 -8.99 -8.89
N LEU A 9 -18.30 -9.47 -10.08
CA LEU A 9 -17.36 -10.56 -10.24
C LEU A 9 -15.92 -10.13 -9.93
N ALA A 10 -15.55 -8.89 -10.24
CA ALA A 10 -14.27 -8.32 -9.83
C ALA A 10 -14.17 -8.20 -8.29
N LYS A 11 -15.23 -7.72 -7.63
CA LYS A 11 -15.32 -7.67 -6.16
C LYS A 11 -15.23 -9.06 -5.53
N LEU A 12 -15.95 -10.04 -6.08
CA LEU A 12 -15.89 -11.43 -5.63
C LEU A 12 -14.47 -11.98 -5.77
N ARG A 13 -13.82 -11.77 -6.93
CA ARG A 13 -12.42 -12.18 -7.17
C ARG A 13 -11.48 -11.58 -6.14
N CYS A 14 -11.56 -10.28 -5.87
CA CYS A 14 -10.74 -9.63 -4.85
C CYS A 14 -10.94 -10.25 -3.47
N ARG A 15 -12.19 -10.51 -3.08
CA ARG A 15 -12.52 -11.12 -1.79
C ARG A 15 -12.00 -12.55 -1.68
N VAL A 16 -12.17 -13.37 -2.72
CA VAL A 16 -11.65 -14.74 -2.76
C VAL A 16 -10.13 -14.73 -2.69
N ASN A 17 -9.44 -13.89 -3.47
CA ASN A 17 -7.98 -13.76 -3.43
C ASN A 17 -7.49 -13.30 -2.06
N TYR A 18 -8.17 -12.33 -1.43
CA TYR A 18 -7.84 -11.87 -0.09
C TYR A 18 -7.93 -13.00 0.95
N HIS A 19 -8.97 -13.83 0.88
CA HIS A 19 -9.13 -14.96 1.79
C HIS A 19 -8.20 -16.13 1.49
N GLY A 20 -7.89 -16.38 0.21
CA GLY A 20 -6.99 -17.43 -0.24
C GLY A 20 -5.51 -17.11 0.01
N LEU A 21 -5.12 -15.84 -0.10
CA LEU A 21 -3.75 -15.40 0.13
C LEU A 21 -3.45 -15.37 1.63
N ARG A 22 -2.80 -16.42 2.12
CA ARG A 22 -2.38 -16.55 3.52
C ARG A 22 -0.87 -16.63 3.61
N PHE A 23 -0.30 -15.88 4.55
CA PHE A 23 1.10 -16.03 4.91
C PHE A 23 1.40 -17.45 5.42
N THR A 24 2.61 -17.91 5.18
CA THR A 24 3.11 -19.19 5.70
C THR A 24 3.08 -19.21 7.23
N LYS A 25 3.03 -20.42 7.82
CA LYS A 25 3.00 -20.60 9.28
C LYS A 25 4.10 -19.80 10.01
N PRO A 26 5.37 -19.78 9.55
CA PRO A 26 6.43 -19.01 10.21
C PRO A 26 6.16 -17.50 10.23
N ILE A 27 5.73 -16.91 9.10
CA ILE A 27 5.46 -15.47 9.00
C ILE A 27 4.28 -15.09 9.90
N ARG A 28 3.23 -15.92 9.93
CA ARG A 28 2.08 -15.70 10.82
C ARG A 28 2.48 -15.73 12.29
N LYS A 29 3.32 -16.69 12.68
CA LYS A 29 3.82 -16.82 14.06
C LYS A 29 4.61 -15.57 14.46
N LEU A 30 5.52 -15.11 13.61
CA LEU A 30 6.30 -13.89 13.85
C LEU A 30 5.39 -12.66 14.02
N GLY A 31 4.39 -12.49 13.14
CA GLY A 31 3.44 -11.37 13.24
C GLY A 31 2.61 -11.40 14.53
N GLN A 32 2.20 -12.58 14.99
CA GLN A 32 1.49 -12.74 16.26
C GLN A 32 2.38 -12.39 17.45
N GLU A 33 3.63 -12.85 17.46
CA GLU A 33 4.60 -12.54 18.52
C GLU A 33 4.87 -11.03 18.60
N LEU A 34 5.03 -10.36 17.47
CA LEU A 34 5.21 -8.91 17.42
C LEU A 34 3.99 -8.19 18.00
N GLY A 35 2.78 -8.55 17.57
CA GLY A 35 1.55 -7.96 18.07
C GLY A 35 1.34 -8.18 19.57
N MET A 36 1.70 -9.36 20.09
CA MET A 36 1.66 -9.64 21.53
C MET A 36 2.66 -8.77 22.30
N LYS A 37 3.88 -8.59 21.79
CA LYS A 37 4.89 -7.71 22.42
C LYS A 37 4.41 -6.26 22.45
N THR A 38 3.88 -5.73 21.35
CA THR A 38 3.33 -4.36 21.30
C THR A 38 2.20 -4.17 22.32
N ARG A 39 1.29 -5.14 22.44
CA ARG A 39 0.19 -5.08 23.42
C ARG A 39 0.66 -5.15 24.88
N LYS A 40 1.76 -5.85 25.15
CA LYS A 40 2.39 -5.86 26.48
C LYS A 40 2.99 -4.50 26.84
N MET A 41 3.49 -3.75 25.86
CA MET A 41 4.02 -2.40 26.09
C MET A 41 2.91 -1.37 26.30
N SER A 42 1.81 -1.48 25.55
CA SER A 42 0.62 -0.66 25.74
C SER A 42 -0.63 -1.43 25.35
N ASN A 43 -1.65 -1.39 26.21
CA ASN A 43 -2.94 -2.06 25.97
C ASN A 43 -3.62 -1.59 24.67
N ARG A 44 -3.34 -0.36 24.23
CA ARG A 44 -3.85 0.22 22.98
C ARG A 44 -2.68 0.76 22.14
N PHE A 45 -2.72 0.49 20.85
CA PHE A 45 -1.75 1.01 19.89
C PHE A 45 -2.45 1.33 18.56
N ILE A 46 -1.85 2.23 17.78
CA ILE A 46 -2.26 2.55 16.41
C ILE A 46 -1.15 2.02 15.50
N ALA A 47 -1.52 1.28 14.46
CA ALA A 47 -0.60 0.87 13.41
C ALA A 47 -0.85 1.73 12.17
N ILE A 48 0.20 2.37 11.66
CA ILE A 48 0.13 3.24 10.48
C ILE A 48 1.04 2.63 9.41
N HIS A 49 0.49 2.41 8.22
CA HIS A 49 1.27 2.03 7.04
C HIS A 49 1.52 3.29 6.21
N LEU A 50 2.76 3.73 6.18
CA LEU A 50 3.19 4.91 5.43
C LEU A 50 3.82 4.45 4.12
N ARG A 51 3.27 4.92 2.99
CA ARG A 51 3.73 4.60 1.63
C ARG A 51 4.28 5.87 0.99
N PHE A 52 5.60 6.03 1.01
CA PHE A 52 6.32 7.24 0.56
C PHE A 52 7.18 6.98 -0.69
N GLU A 53 6.83 5.97 -1.47
CA GLU A 53 7.50 5.70 -2.74
C GLU A 53 7.30 6.87 -3.72
N PRO A 54 8.32 7.24 -4.51
CA PRO A 54 8.27 8.43 -5.36
C PRO A 54 7.11 8.46 -6.36
N ASP A 55 6.65 7.31 -6.85
CA ASP A 55 5.46 7.19 -7.70
C ASP A 55 4.20 7.66 -6.95
N MET A 56 3.99 7.16 -5.73
CA MET A 56 2.85 7.56 -4.90
C MET A 56 2.89 9.04 -4.54
N LEU A 57 4.08 9.55 -4.21
CA LEU A 57 4.26 10.98 -3.92
C LEU A 57 4.05 11.84 -5.17
N ALA A 58 4.46 11.37 -6.34
CA ALA A 58 4.28 12.10 -7.58
C ALA A 58 2.79 12.29 -7.92
N PHE A 59 1.96 11.27 -7.70
CA PHE A 59 0.52 11.32 -8.00
C PHE A 59 -0.35 11.94 -6.90
N SER A 60 0.17 12.14 -5.68
CA SER A 60 -0.57 12.87 -4.65
C SER A 60 -0.70 14.37 -4.96
N GLY A 61 0.21 14.92 -5.77
CA GLY A 61 0.26 16.35 -6.10
C GLY A 61 0.67 17.25 -4.92
N CYS A 62 1.00 16.67 -3.76
CA CYS A 62 1.43 17.42 -2.58
C CYS A 62 2.90 17.84 -2.68
N TYR A 63 3.23 18.93 -1.99
CA TYR A 63 4.62 19.32 -1.75
C TYR A 63 5.06 18.83 -0.37
N TYR A 64 6.18 18.10 -0.30
CA TYR A 64 6.67 17.43 0.90
C TYR A 64 7.90 18.09 1.52
N GLY A 65 8.28 19.28 1.04
CA GLY A 65 9.33 20.09 1.65
C GLY A 65 10.72 19.97 1.02
N GLY A 66 10.88 19.18 -0.05
CA GLY A 66 12.16 18.95 -0.73
C GLY A 66 12.57 20.01 -1.78
N GLY A 67 11.93 21.18 -1.78
CA GLY A 67 12.23 22.30 -2.67
C GLY A 67 11.94 22.03 -4.14
N ASP A 68 12.54 22.83 -5.02
CA ASP A 68 12.32 22.73 -6.46
C ASP A 68 12.89 21.44 -7.06
N LYS A 69 13.90 20.85 -6.41
CA LYS A 69 14.41 19.54 -6.77
C LYS A 69 13.31 18.47 -6.67
N GLU A 70 12.58 18.43 -5.54
CA GLU A 70 11.44 17.52 -5.37
C GLU A 70 10.37 17.78 -6.42
N ARG A 71 9.96 19.04 -6.58
CA ARG A 71 8.92 19.40 -7.55
C ARG A 71 9.25 18.92 -8.96
N ASN A 72 10.49 19.13 -9.39
CA ASN A 72 10.96 18.71 -10.72
C ASN A 72 11.00 17.19 -10.84
N GLN A 73 11.53 16.48 -9.84
CA GLN A 73 11.60 15.01 -9.87
C GLN A 73 10.20 14.37 -9.89
N LEU A 74 9.28 14.85 -9.06
CA LEU A 74 7.90 14.34 -9.04
C LEU A 74 7.15 14.70 -10.33
N ALA A 75 7.43 15.86 -10.94
CA ALA A 75 6.88 16.23 -12.24
C ALA A 75 7.35 15.30 -13.36
N GLU A 76 8.64 14.95 -13.40
CA GLU A 76 9.17 14.00 -14.38
C GLU A 76 8.58 12.60 -14.20
N ILE A 77 8.34 12.15 -12.96
CA ILE A 77 7.67 10.86 -12.70
C ILE A 77 6.25 10.86 -13.28
N ARG A 78 5.48 11.94 -13.09
CA ARG A 78 4.12 12.04 -13.67
C ARG A 78 4.13 11.95 -15.19
N LYS A 79 5.10 12.59 -15.86
CA LYS A 79 5.25 12.53 -17.33
C LYS A 79 5.52 11.12 -17.84
N ARG A 80 6.21 10.28 -17.07
CA ARG A 80 6.53 8.90 -17.46
C ARG A 80 5.31 8.00 -17.60
N TRP A 81 4.18 8.39 -17.02
CA TRP A 81 2.98 7.56 -16.93
C TRP A 81 1.78 8.31 -17.50
N GLU A 82 1.78 8.52 -18.82
CA GLU A 82 0.72 9.24 -19.55
C GLU A 82 -0.67 8.56 -19.48
N THR A 83 -0.73 7.29 -19.09
CA THR A 83 -1.92 6.43 -19.15
C THR A 83 -2.34 5.86 -17.80
N LEU A 84 -1.69 6.28 -16.69
CA LEU A 84 -2.28 6.05 -15.37
C LEU A 84 -3.54 6.91 -15.29
N PRO A 85 -4.73 6.32 -15.08
CA PRO A 85 -6.00 7.05 -15.05
C PRO A 85 -6.03 8.13 -13.97
#